data_AF-A0A6A4Z6G6-F1
#
_entry.id   AF-A0A6A4Z6G6-F1
#
_cell.length_a   1.000
_cell.length_b   1.000
_cell.length_c   1.000
_cell.angle_alpha   90.00
_cell.angle_beta   90.00
_cell.angle_gamma   90.00
#
_symmetry.space_group_name_H-M   'P 1'
#
loop_
_entity.id
_entity.type
_entity.pdbx_description
1 polymer ?
#
loop_
_entity_poly.entity_id
_entity_poly.type
_entity_poly.pdbx_seq_one_letter_code
_entity_poly.pdbx_strand_id
1 'polypeptide(L)'
;MVPTKDAMAIHKRAMELTDDQPQRLPKIGRPVSKYGPKKKPRQYKNTVVTYSERLSVIQYYDTCGMPSTLSAFYGNLTITARETMRKKIYSWLANRDHIETMASSGEPVEEVVSGDVVDDTILSELMAASSIEETIDPDGDICNGNDSVGDGTDAFEYIL
;
A
#
# COMPACT_ATOMS: atom_id res chain seq x y z
N MET A 1 -77.09 -41.02 -5.35
CA MET A 1 -76.91 -40.72 -3.91
C MET A 1 -75.58 -39.99 -3.79
N VAL A 2 -75.61 -38.67 -3.70
CA VAL A 2 -74.40 -37.82 -3.79
C VAL A 2 -73.89 -37.58 -2.37
N PRO A 3 -72.62 -37.86 -2.05
CA PRO A 3 -72.09 -37.63 -0.70
C PRO A 3 -72.24 -36.15 -0.31
N THR A 4 -72.73 -35.90 0.91
CA THR A 4 -72.94 -34.55 1.44
C THR A 4 -71.61 -33.83 1.64
N LYS A 5 -71.58 -32.50 1.43
CA LYS A 5 -70.38 -31.66 1.61
C LYS A 5 -69.72 -31.82 2.98
N ASP A 6 -70.50 -32.19 4.00
CA ASP A 6 -70.01 -32.44 5.35
C ASP A 6 -69.11 -33.68 5.44
N ALA A 7 -69.38 -34.73 4.66
CA ALA A 7 -68.55 -35.93 4.61
C ALA A 7 -67.15 -35.66 4.01
N MET A 8 -67.07 -34.75 3.03
CA MET A 8 -65.79 -34.30 2.45
C MET A 8 -65.01 -33.37 3.41
N ALA A 9 -65.71 -32.60 4.26
CA ALA A 9 -65.08 -31.74 5.25
C ALA A 9 -64.44 -32.54 6.40
N ILE A 10 -65.08 -33.63 6.83
CA ILE A 10 -64.54 -34.53 7.86
C ILE A 10 -63.29 -35.26 7.34
N HIS A 11 -63.31 -35.73 6.08
CA HIS A 11 -62.14 -36.37 5.48
C HIS A 11 -60.96 -35.39 5.30
N LYS A 12 -61.24 -34.12 4.94
CA LYS A 12 -60.22 -33.08 4.81
C LYS A 12 -59.59 -32.68 6.15
N ARG A 13 -60.35 -32.72 7.25
CA ARG A 13 -59.84 -32.49 8.61
C ARG A 13 -58.99 -33.64 9.15
N ALA A 14 -59.25 -34.88 8.72
CA ALA A 14 -58.53 -36.06 9.18
C ALA A 14 -57.13 -36.22 8.54
N MET A 15 -56.87 -35.63 7.36
CA MET A 15 -55.55 -35.65 6.72
C MET A 15 -54.59 -34.57 7.24
N GLU A 16 -55.05 -33.57 8.00
CA GLU A 16 -54.20 -32.53 8.62
C GLU A 16 -53.71 -32.89 10.04
N LEU A 17 -53.74 -34.18 10.42
CA LEU A 17 -53.24 -34.67 11.73
C LEU A 17 -52.08 -35.67 11.60
N THR A 18 -51.35 -35.62 10.49
CA THR A 18 -50.08 -36.32 10.31
C THR A 18 -49.05 -35.41 9.64
N ASP A 19 -48.77 -34.26 10.27
CA ASP A 19 -47.46 -33.63 10.13
C ASP A 19 -46.92 -33.50 11.56
N ASP A 20 -46.21 -34.53 11.99
CA ASP A 20 -45.29 -34.43 13.12
C ASP A 20 -44.19 -33.44 12.68
N GLN A 21 -44.49 -32.14 12.74
CA GLN A 21 -43.48 -31.10 12.58
C GLN A 21 -42.48 -31.33 13.70
N PRO A 22 -41.21 -31.72 13.42
CA PRO A 22 -40.21 -31.70 14.45
C PRO A 22 -40.06 -30.25 14.89
N GLN A 23 -40.44 -29.93 16.13
CA GLN A 23 -40.13 -28.64 16.73
C GLN A 23 -38.62 -28.43 16.58
N ARG A 24 -38.24 -27.55 15.65
CA ARG A 24 -36.84 -27.20 15.43
C ARG A 24 -36.31 -26.67 16.74
N LEU A 25 -35.52 -27.48 17.44
CA LEU A 25 -34.67 -27.02 18.54
C LEU A 25 -33.96 -25.75 18.06
N PRO A 26 -33.98 -24.65 18.84
CA PRO A 26 -33.22 -23.47 18.46
C PRO A 26 -31.78 -23.91 18.23
N LYS A 27 -31.24 -23.59 17.05
CA LYS A 27 -29.86 -23.87 16.70
C LYS A 27 -28.98 -23.11 17.69
N ILE A 28 -28.59 -23.76 18.78
CA ILE A 28 -27.58 -23.27 19.69
C ILE A 28 -26.32 -23.17 18.86
N GLY A 29 -25.99 -21.94 18.48
CA GLY A 29 -24.75 -21.63 17.80
C GLY A 29 -23.55 -22.05 18.66
N ARG A 30 -22.38 -22.07 18.03
CA ARG A 30 -21.11 -22.30 18.72
C ARG A 30 -21.05 -21.42 19.98
N PRO A 31 -20.67 -21.96 21.15
CA PRO A 31 -20.63 -21.19 22.38
C PRO A 31 -19.79 -19.91 22.19
N VAL A 32 -20.34 -18.78 22.64
CA VAL A 32 -19.60 -17.51 22.69
C VAL A 32 -18.50 -17.68 23.73
N SER A 33 -17.25 -17.83 23.26
CA SER A 33 -16.10 -17.83 24.16
C SER A 33 -15.96 -16.43 24.76
N LYS A 34 -16.51 -16.25 25.96
CA LYS A 34 -16.34 -15.02 26.76
C LYS A 34 -14.89 -14.82 27.23
N TYR A 35 -14.08 -15.88 27.16
CA TYR A 35 -12.71 -15.92 27.65
C TYR A 35 -11.78 -16.50 26.57
N GLY A 36 -11.65 -15.81 25.45
CA GLY A 36 -10.60 -16.06 24.47
C GLY A 36 -9.27 -15.43 24.88
N PRO A 37 -8.11 -15.91 24.37
CA PRO A 37 -6.82 -15.27 24.58
C PRO A 37 -6.89 -13.78 24.23
N LYS A 38 -6.48 -12.91 25.15
CA LYS A 38 -6.50 -11.46 24.93
C LYS A 38 -5.59 -11.10 23.74
N LYS A 39 -6.05 -10.19 22.88
CA LYS A 39 -5.23 -9.66 21.77
C LYS A 39 -3.95 -9.06 22.37
N LYS A 40 -2.79 -9.44 21.81
CA LYS A 40 -1.50 -8.85 22.20
C LYS A 40 -1.52 -7.35 21.89
N PRO A 41 -0.86 -6.52 22.72
CA PRO A 41 -0.72 -5.11 22.40
C PRO A 41 -0.03 -4.94 21.05
N ARG A 42 -0.49 -3.94 20.29
CA ARG A 42 0.01 -3.66 18.94
C ARG A 42 1.48 -3.30 19.02
N GLN A 43 2.32 -4.06 18.32
CA GLN A 43 3.79 -3.90 18.41
C GLN A 43 4.30 -2.61 17.76
N TYR A 44 3.57 -2.09 16.78
CA TYR A 44 3.98 -0.93 16.00
C TYR A 44 3.11 0.30 16.30
N LYS A 45 3.80 1.39 16.64
CA LYS A 45 3.22 2.73 16.73
C LYS A 45 3.51 3.44 15.42
N ASN A 46 2.49 4.02 14.78
CA ASN A 46 2.67 4.81 13.58
C ASN A 46 3.03 6.24 13.99
N THR A 47 4.24 6.68 13.70
CA THR A 47 4.63 8.08 13.89
C THR A 47 4.28 8.85 12.63
N VAL A 48 3.30 9.73 12.74
CA VAL A 48 2.88 10.61 11.64
C VAL A 48 3.80 11.82 11.61
N VAL A 49 4.43 12.06 10.46
CA VAL A 49 5.26 13.24 10.20
C VAL A 49 4.33 14.43 9.94
N THR A 50 4.58 15.56 10.60
CA THR A 50 3.77 16.79 10.48
C THR A 50 3.92 17.43 9.09
N TYR A 51 2.94 18.23 8.67
CA TYR A 51 3.02 18.92 7.37
C TYR A 51 4.19 19.90 7.28
N SER A 52 4.53 20.57 8.38
CA SER A 52 5.70 21.46 8.46
C SER A 52 7.03 20.71 8.26
N GLU A 53 7.17 19.52 8.84
CA GLU A 53 8.36 18.69 8.65
C GLU A 53 8.44 18.17 7.21
N ARG A 54 7.31 17.71 6.64
CA ARG A 54 7.25 17.30 5.23
C ARG A 54 7.69 18.43 4.30
N LEU A 55 7.23 19.65 4.56
CA LEU A 55 7.57 20.82 3.76
C LEU A 55 9.07 21.14 3.83
N SER A 56 9.69 21.09 5.01
CA SER A 56 11.15 21.27 5.15
C SER A 56 11.94 20.21 4.37
N VAL A 57 11.50 18.95 4.40
CA VAL A 57 12.13 17.87 3.65
C VAL A 57 12.01 18.09 2.14
N ILE A 58 10.85 18.52 1.65
CA ILE A 58 10.64 18.85 0.23
C ILE A 58 11.53 20.01 -0.21
N GLN A 59 11.60 21.08 0.58
CA GLN A 59 12.45 22.24 0.27
C GLN A 59 13.93 21.85 0.22
N TYR A 60 14.40 21.02 1.14
CA TYR A 60 15.77 20.52 1.09
C TYR A 60 16.01 19.61 -0.12
N TYR A 61 15.03 18.77 -0.48
CA TYR A 61 15.10 17.91 -1.66
C TYR A 61 15.28 18.72 -2.95
N ASP A 62 14.56 19.83 -3.14
CA ASP A 62 14.69 20.68 -4.33
C ASP A 62 16.13 21.21 -4.50
N THR A 63 16.85 21.42 -3.40
CA THR A 63 18.23 21.95 -3.41
C THR A 63 19.32 20.88 -3.54
N CYS A 64 19.14 19.73 -2.87
CA CYS A 64 20.22 18.74 -2.67
C CYS A 64 19.92 17.36 -3.25
N GLY A 65 18.67 17.10 -3.67
CA GLY A 65 18.20 15.83 -4.21
C GLY A 65 17.98 14.73 -3.15
N MET A 66 17.53 13.57 -3.62
CA MET A 66 17.13 12.43 -2.78
C MET A 66 18.22 11.88 -1.83
N PRO A 67 19.43 11.54 -2.30
CA PRO A 67 20.41 10.86 -1.44
C PRO A 67 20.87 11.74 -0.27
N SER A 68 21.08 13.04 -0.53
CA SER A 68 21.44 14.04 0.46
C SER A 68 20.33 14.21 1.50
N THR A 69 19.07 14.30 1.05
CA THR A 69 17.89 14.43 1.93
C THR A 69 17.78 13.26 2.90
N LEU A 70 17.94 12.03 2.41
CA LEU A 70 17.91 10.84 3.25
C LEU A 70 19.07 10.78 4.25
N SER A 71 20.25 11.30 3.88
CA SER A 71 21.40 11.35 4.78
C SER A 71 21.21 12.39 5.89
N ALA A 72 20.67 13.56 5.56
CA ALA A 72 20.52 14.67 6.50
C ALA A 72 19.39 14.44 7.52
N PHE A 73 18.21 14.02 7.06
CA PHE A 73 17.02 13.87 7.91
C PHE A 73 16.87 12.47 8.51
N TYR A 74 17.40 11.45 7.82
CA TYR A 74 17.11 10.04 8.11
C TYR A 74 18.38 9.17 8.20
N GLY A 75 19.52 9.78 8.56
CA GLY A 75 20.82 9.10 8.61
C GLY A 75 20.93 7.97 9.63
N ASN A 76 20.09 7.96 10.67
CA ASN A 76 20.02 6.92 11.69
C ASN A 76 19.07 5.76 11.33
N LEU A 77 18.40 5.81 10.18
CA LEU A 77 17.51 4.73 9.74
C LEU A 77 18.29 3.56 9.13
N THR A 78 17.74 2.36 9.27
CA THR A 78 18.23 1.18 8.54
C THR A 78 18.02 1.36 7.04
N ILE A 79 18.78 0.62 6.22
CA ILE A 79 18.68 0.68 4.75
C ILE A 79 17.22 0.52 4.31
N THR A 80 16.52 -0.52 4.76
CA THR A 80 15.10 -0.76 4.41
C THR A 80 14.16 0.37 4.84
N ALA A 81 14.37 0.96 6.02
CA ALA A 81 13.57 2.10 6.49
C ALA A 81 13.87 3.35 5.65
N ARG A 82 15.12 3.55 5.23
CA ARG A 82 15.54 4.63 4.33
C ARG A 82 14.87 4.52 2.96
N GLU A 83 14.77 3.29 2.43
CA GLU A 83 14.08 3.02 1.17
C GLU A 83 12.57 3.28 1.27
N THR A 84 11.97 2.97 2.43
CA THR A 84 10.56 3.32 2.71
C THR A 84 10.38 4.83 2.75
N MET A 85 11.31 5.55 3.36
CA MET A 85 11.24 7.00 3.48
C MET A 85 11.41 7.69 2.11
N ARG A 86 12.31 7.20 1.28
CA ARG A 86 12.47 7.64 -0.12
C ARG A 86 11.16 7.54 -0.89
N LYS A 87 10.43 6.43 -0.75
CA LYS A 87 9.09 6.27 -1.35
C LYS A 87 8.09 7.29 -0.81
N LYS A 88 8.11 7.57 0.50
CA LYS A 88 7.25 8.59 1.11
C LYS A 88 7.56 9.98 0.57
N ILE A 89 8.83 10.34 0.41
CA ILE A 89 9.23 11.63 -0.15
C ILE A 89 8.69 11.80 -1.57
N TYR A 90 8.79 10.78 -2.44
CA TYR A 90 8.16 10.86 -3.78
C TYR A 90 6.64 11.05 -3.73
N SER A 91 5.97 10.33 -2.82
CA SER A 91 4.53 10.53 -2.61
C SER A 91 4.18 11.94 -2.11
N TRP A 92 5.05 12.55 -1.30
CA TRP A 92 4.88 13.93 -0.84
C TRP A 92 5.14 14.95 -1.95
N LEU A 93 6.14 14.71 -2.81
CA LEU A 93 6.41 15.55 -3.98
C LEU A 93 5.22 15.57 -4.94
N ALA A 94 4.56 14.43 -5.14
CA ALA A 94 3.34 14.36 -5.95
C ALA A 94 2.15 15.16 -5.37
N ASN A 95 2.16 15.41 -4.05
CA ASN A 95 1.11 16.14 -3.34
C ASN A 95 1.62 17.44 -2.71
N ARG A 96 2.60 18.09 -3.36
CA ARG A 96 3.31 19.25 -2.81
C ARG A 96 2.38 20.42 -2.48
N ASP A 97 1.52 20.83 -3.42
CA ASP A 97 0.59 21.96 -3.21
C ASP A 97 -0.32 21.77 -1.99
N HIS A 98 -0.77 20.52 -1.77
CA HIS A 98 -1.59 20.18 -0.61
C HIS A 98 -0.80 20.31 0.69
N ILE A 99 0.44 19.82 0.70
CA ILE A 99 1.33 19.92 1.86
C ILE A 99 1.65 21.38 2.19
N GLU A 100 1.91 22.21 1.18
CA GLU A 100 2.14 23.66 1.34
C GLU A 100 0.92 24.35 1.94
N THR A 101 -0.28 24.08 1.40
CA THR A 101 -1.53 24.63 1.91
C THR A 101 -1.75 24.27 3.38
N MET A 102 -1.58 22.99 3.74
CA MET A 102 -1.76 22.50 5.12
C MET A 102 -0.67 23.01 6.07
N ALA A 103 0.56 23.21 5.59
CA ALA A 103 1.64 23.76 6.39
C ALA A 103 1.45 25.26 6.67
N SER A 104 0.92 26.02 5.70
CA SER A 104 0.63 27.45 5.86
C SER A 104 -0.65 27.73 6.66
N SER A 105 -1.61 26.80 6.69
CA SER A 105 -2.84 26.93 7.49
C SER A 105 -2.67 26.55 8.97
N GLY A 106 -1.44 26.28 9.44
CA GLY A 106 -1.15 25.74 10.76
C GLY A 106 -1.19 26.74 11.92
N GLU A 107 -2.39 27.13 12.35
CA GLU A 107 -2.65 27.46 13.77
C GLU A 107 -2.69 26.16 14.59
N PRO A 108 -2.20 26.14 15.84
CA PRO A 108 -2.06 24.91 16.63
C PRO A 108 -3.41 24.48 17.20
N VAL A 109 -4.13 23.61 16.50
CA VAL A 109 -5.27 22.88 17.08
C VAL A 109 -5.09 21.38 16.87
N GLU A 110 -5.08 20.67 17.99
CA GLU A 110 -4.97 19.22 18.07
C GLU A 110 -6.13 18.55 17.32
N GLU A 111 -5.93 17.93 16.16
CA GLU A 111 -6.98 17.12 15.53
C GLU A 111 -6.50 15.86 14.79
N VAL A 112 -7.46 14.94 14.69
CA VAL A 112 -7.39 13.48 14.56
C VAL A 112 -6.83 13.01 13.21
N VAL A 113 -5.87 12.07 13.27
CA VAL A 113 -5.30 11.38 12.10
C VAL A 113 -6.34 10.47 11.47
N SER A 114 -6.95 10.91 10.37
CA SER A 114 -7.53 10.01 9.37
C SER A 114 -6.42 9.51 8.44
N GLY A 115 -6.18 8.20 8.48
CA GLY A 115 -5.34 7.51 7.53
C GLY A 115 -6.15 7.20 6.29
N ASP A 116 -6.13 8.08 5.31
CA ASP A 116 -6.74 7.81 4.01
C ASP A 116 -5.92 6.76 3.27
N VAL A 117 -6.60 5.66 2.94
CA VAL A 117 -6.10 4.56 2.12
C VAL A 117 -5.91 5.09 0.69
N VAL A 118 -4.72 4.94 0.13
CA VAL A 118 -4.52 5.21 -1.30
C VAL A 118 -5.32 4.17 -2.09
N ASP A 119 -6.19 4.61 -2.99
CA ASP A 119 -7.10 3.71 -3.71
C ASP A 119 -6.32 2.83 -4.71
N ASP A 120 -6.63 1.54 -4.73
CA ASP A 120 -5.98 0.55 -5.61
C ASP A 120 -6.21 0.85 -7.11
N THR A 121 -7.22 1.67 -7.43
CA THR A 121 -7.45 2.19 -8.79
C THR A 121 -6.32 3.09 -9.26
N ILE A 122 -5.85 4.01 -8.40
CA ILE A 122 -4.73 4.92 -8.71
C ILE A 122 -3.43 4.14 -8.86
N LEU A 123 -3.25 3.09 -8.05
CA LEU A 123 -2.08 2.21 -8.13
C LEU A 123 -2.08 1.38 -9.43
N SER A 124 -3.25 0.93 -9.87
CA SER A 124 -3.41 0.16 -11.11
C SER A 124 -3.21 1.02 -12.36
N GLU A 125 -3.71 2.26 -12.35
CA GLU A 125 -3.55 3.21 -13.44
C GLU A 125 -2.07 3.60 -13.66
N LEU A 126 -1.32 3.77 -12.56
CA LEU A 126 0.12 4.03 -12.61
C LEU A 126 0.92 2.87 -13.22
N MET A 127 0.52 1.61 -12.94
CA MET A 127 1.15 0.43 -13.53
C MET A 127 0.85 0.31 -15.03
N ALA A 128 -0.36 0.68 -15.45
CA ALA A 128 -0.78 0.63 -16.85
C ALA A 128 -0.07 1.68 -17.73
N ALA A 129 0.22 2.86 -17.18
CA ALA A 129 0.90 3.94 -17.90
C ALA A 129 2.42 3.72 -18.09
N SER A 130 3.00 2.67 -17.50
CA SER A 130 4.45 2.41 -17.53
C SER A 130 4.93 1.50 -18.68
N SER A 131 4.08 1.17 -19.66
CA SER A 131 4.50 0.39 -20.84
C SER A 131 4.95 1.32 -21.97
N ILE A 132 6.25 1.64 -22.04
CA ILE A 132 6.86 2.20 -23.25
C ILE A 132 7.40 1.03 -24.08
N GLU A 133 6.84 0.87 -25.28
CA GLU A 133 7.33 -0.02 -26.33
C GLU A 133 8.62 0.62 -26.90
N GLU A 134 9.79 0.21 -26.42
CA GLU A 134 11.06 0.55 -27.05
C GLU A 134 11.51 -0.63 -27.92
N THR A 135 11.22 -0.52 -29.21
CA THR A 135 11.82 -1.33 -30.27
C THR A 135 13.32 -1.04 -30.30
N ILE A 136 14.12 -1.92 -29.71
CA ILE A 136 15.57 -1.95 -29.89
C ILE A 136 15.83 -2.85 -31.11
N ASP A 137 16.17 -2.25 -32.24
CA ASP A 137 16.68 -2.96 -33.42
C ASP A 137 18.18 -3.25 -33.20
N PRO A 138 18.61 -4.52 -33.08
CA PRO A 138 19.98 -4.85 -32.67
C PRO A 138 21.03 -4.73 -33.78
N ASP A 139 20.69 -4.31 -35.00
CA ASP A 139 21.60 -4.36 -36.17
C ASP A 139 21.91 -2.97 -36.78
N GLY A 140 22.02 -1.92 -35.97
CA GLY A 140 22.34 -0.55 -36.41
C GLY A 140 23.54 0.12 -35.72
N ASP A 141 24.75 -0.15 -36.22
CA ASP A 141 25.99 0.65 -36.11
C ASP A 141 26.40 1.26 -34.74
N ILE A 142 27.29 0.58 -34.02
CA ILE A 142 28.34 1.25 -33.21
C ILE A 142 29.70 0.89 -33.80
N CYS A 143 30.05 1.51 -34.92
CA CYS A 143 31.43 1.65 -35.36
C CYS A 143 31.96 3.02 -34.93
N ASN A 144 32.73 3.04 -33.84
CA ASN A 144 33.69 4.12 -33.59
C ASN A 144 34.93 3.55 -32.90
N GLY A 145 35.70 2.79 -33.68
CA GLY A 145 37.13 2.58 -33.40
C GLY A 145 37.88 3.83 -33.83
N ASN A 146 38.55 4.48 -32.87
CA ASN A 146 39.60 5.45 -33.14
C ASN A 146 40.80 5.19 -32.19
N ASP A 147 41.53 4.13 -32.51
CA ASP A 147 42.98 4.08 -32.67
C ASP A 147 43.79 5.31 -32.16
N SER A 148 44.58 5.12 -31.10
CA SER A 148 46.04 5.39 -31.07
C SER A 148 46.60 5.45 -29.65
N VAL A 149 47.22 4.34 -29.20
CA VAL A 149 48.31 4.37 -28.21
C VAL A 149 49.46 3.56 -28.81
N GLY A 150 50.26 4.20 -29.66
CA GLY A 150 51.68 3.86 -29.78
C GLY A 150 52.46 4.69 -28.75
N ASP A 151 53.70 4.41 -28.40
CA ASP A 151 54.66 3.35 -28.66
C ASP A 151 55.88 3.73 -27.77
N GLY A 152 56.72 2.76 -27.41
CA GLY A 152 58.09 2.96 -26.91
C GLY A 152 58.22 3.21 -25.40
N THR A 153 58.56 2.21 -24.57
CA THR A 153 59.90 1.62 -24.32
C THR A 153 60.96 2.60 -23.80
N ASP A 154 61.67 2.12 -22.77
CA ASP A 154 62.88 2.67 -22.12
C ASP A 154 62.58 3.62 -20.93
N ALA A 155 62.92 3.32 -19.68
CA ALA A 155 64.23 2.87 -19.22
C ALA A 155 64.18 1.86 -18.06
N PHE A 156 65.04 0.86 -18.20
CA PHE A 156 65.53 -0.03 -17.15
C PHE A 156 66.42 0.73 -16.13
N GLU A 157 66.30 0.32 -14.88
CA GLU A 157 67.33 0.22 -13.81
C GLU A 157 68.07 1.44 -13.20
N TYR A 158 68.43 1.19 -11.93
CA TYR A 158 69.52 1.70 -11.08
C TYR A 158 69.27 2.85 -10.08
N ILE A 159 69.12 2.41 -8.82
CA ILE A 159 69.86 2.82 -7.60
C ILE A 159 70.03 4.33 -7.32
N LEU A 160 69.42 4.80 -6.22
CA LEU A 160 70.15 5.20 -5.00
C LEU A 160 69.29 5.05 -3.75
#